data_AF-A0A557XVJ2-F1
#
_entry.id   AF-A0A557XVJ2-F1
#
_cell.length_a   1.000
_cell.length_b   1.000
_cell.length_c   1.000
_cell.angle_alpha   90.00
_cell.angle_beta   90.00
_cell.angle_gamma   90.00
#
_symmetry.space_group_name_H-M   'P 1'
#
loop_
_entity.id
_entity.type
_entity.pdbx_description
1 polymer ?
#
loop_
_entity_poly.entity_id
_entity_poly.type
_entity_poly.pdbx_seq_one_letter_code
_entity_poly.pdbx_strand_id
1 'polypeptide(L)'
;MAQRKERPPMNAESSRRRRAMTTALDPVEDLHGEQWRDVVGLEGIYEISNYRRVKTIGRTAIRRDGTPMRVRERIRKASTTKGCPVITLMCDGRAYTRSIDSLYRAAWGQAC
;
A
#
# COMPACT_ATOMS: atom_id res chain seq x y z
N MET A 1 -26.16 -14.44 -42.54
CA MET A 1 -25.42 -14.33 -41.27
C MET A 1 -24.26 -13.35 -41.48
N ALA A 2 -24.25 -12.22 -40.78
CA ALA A 2 -23.11 -11.32 -40.75
C ALA A 2 -23.17 -10.53 -39.43
N GLN A 3 -22.35 -10.95 -38.47
CA GLN A 3 -22.23 -10.34 -37.16
C GLN A 3 -21.66 -8.92 -37.31
N ARG A 4 -22.43 -7.92 -36.89
CA ARG A 4 -21.94 -6.54 -36.74
C ARG A 4 -21.02 -6.50 -35.52
N LYS A 5 -19.72 -6.37 -35.76
CA LYS A 5 -18.69 -6.16 -34.73
C LYS A 5 -18.93 -4.81 -34.06
N GLU A 6 -19.14 -4.81 -32.74
CA GLU A 6 -19.15 -3.60 -31.93
C GLU A 6 -17.73 -3.01 -31.88
N ARG A 7 -17.63 -1.68 -32.07
CA ARG A 7 -16.39 -0.93 -31.92
C ARG A 7 -16.12 -0.69 -30.43
N PRO A 8 -14.93 -0.99 -29.89
CA PRO A 8 -14.57 -0.54 -28.55
C PRO A 8 -14.40 0.99 -28.53
N PRO A 9 -14.85 1.69 -27.48
CA PRO A 9 -14.71 3.14 -27.40
C PRO A 9 -13.23 3.53 -27.29
N MET A 10 -12.85 4.36 -28.25
CA MET A 10 -11.61 5.10 -28.38
C MET A 10 -11.44 6.05 -27.18
N ASN A 11 -10.63 5.67 -26.19
CA ASN A 11 -10.14 6.63 -25.20
C ASN A 11 -8.99 7.43 -25.82
N ALA A 12 -9.34 8.64 -26.27
CA ALA A 12 -8.42 9.67 -26.66
C ALA A 12 -7.99 10.48 -25.43
N GLU A 13 -6.74 10.33 -24.99
CA GLU A 13 -5.93 11.51 -24.68
C GLU A 13 -4.43 11.18 -24.66
N SER A 14 -3.79 11.63 -25.72
CA SER A 14 -2.35 11.68 -25.86
C SER A 14 -1.75 12.75 -24.94
N SER A 15 -0.84 12.30 -24.07
CA SER A 15 0.46 12.93 -23.84
C SER A 15 0.55 14.35 -23.26
N ARG A 16 1.33 14.43 -22.17
CA ARG A 16 2.06 15.59 -21.60
C ARG A 16 1.26 16.58 -20.74
N ARG A 17 1.45 16.44 -19.42
CA ARG A 17 1.99 17.51 -18.55
C ARG A 17 2.45 16.91 -17.21
N ARG A 18 3.72 17.16 -16.87
CA ARG A 18 4.32 16.83 -15.56
C ARG A 18 3.64 17.67 -14.47
N ARG A 19 3.48 17.04 -13.28
CA ARG A 19 3.36 17.65 -11.94
C ARG A 19 1.98 18.19 -11.50
N ALA A 20 1.19 17.29 -10.89
CA ALA A 20 0.39 17.54 -9.68
C ALA A 20 -0.11 16.19 -9.13
N MET A 21 0.80 15.42 -8.52
CA MET A 21 0.49 14.10 -7.95
C MET A 21 -0.02 14.29 -6.53
N THR A 22 -1.30 14.63 -6.36
CA THR A 22 -2.10 14.48 -5.13
C THR A 22 -3.58 14.81 -5.41
N THR A 23 -4.44 13.80 -5.38
CA THR A 23 -5.77 13.76 -4.69
C THR A 23 -6.82 13.00 -5.50
N ALA A 24 -7.24 11.88 -4.90
CA ALA A 24 -8.56 11.24 -4.99
C ALA A 24 -9.17 11.03 -6.37
N LEU A 25 -9.08 9.78 -6.86
CA LEU A 25 -10.17 8.95 -7.40
C LEU A 25 -9.54 7.83 -8.25
N ASP A 26 -8.76 6.97 -7.61
CA ASP A 26 -8.64 5.60 -8.12
C ASP A 26 -9.46 4.76 -7.13
N PRO A 27 -10.54 4.08 -7.56
CA PRO A 27 -11.09 3.02 -6.73
C PRO A 27 -9.94 2.09 -6.35
N VAL A 28 -10.01 1.49 -5.16
CA VAL A 28 -9.10 0.40 -4.75
C VAL A 28 -9.42 -0.78 -5.66
N GLU A 29 -9.06 -0.68 -6.93
CA GLU A 29 -8.99 -1.79 -7.85
C GLU A 29 -7.78 -2.59 -7.36
N ASP A 30 -8.03 -3.83 -6.99
CA ASP A 30 -6.97 -4.82 -6.81
C ASP A 30 -6.11 -4.79 -8.07
N LEU A 31 -4.90 -4.24 -7.94
CA LEU A 31 -3.99 -4.15 -9.06
C LEU A 31 -3.66 -5.59 -9.46
N HIS A 32 -3.91 -5.95 -10.71
CA HIS A 32 -3.69 -7.31 -11.18
C HIS A 32 -2.22 -7.71 -10.97
N GLY A 33 -1.99 -8.74 -10.16
CA GLY A 33 -0.64 -9.20 -9.79
C GLY A 33 -0.04 -8.48 -8.58
N GLU A 34 -0.83 -7.77 -7.77
CA GLU A 34 -0.37 -7.28 -6.48
C GLU A 34 -0.13 -8.44 -5.52
N GLN A 35 1.10 -8.50 -5.02
CA GLN A 35 1.53 -9.48 -4.03
C GLN A 35 1.91 -8.74 -2.76
N TRP A 36 1.48 -9.27 -1.62
CA TRP A 36 1.76 -8.73 -0.30
C TRP A 36 2.76 -9.63 0.43
N ARG A 37 3.70 -9.02 1.15
CA ARG A 37 4.65 -9.70 2.02
C ARG A 37 4.70 -9.04 3.38
N ASP A 38 4.97 -9.82 4.41
CA ASP A 38 5.20 -9.28 5.75
C ASP A 38 6.39 -8.32 5.78
N VAL A 39 6.26 -7.26 6.58
CA VAL A 39 7.35 -6.34 6.84
C VAL A 39 8.29 -6.96 7.89
N VAL A 40 9.55 -7.16 7.53
CA VAL A 40 10.58 -7.72 8.43
C VAL A 40 10.64 -6.93 9.74
N GLY A 41 10.51 -7.64 10.86
CA GLY A 41 10.47 -7.07 12.22
C GLY A 41 9.10 -6.54 12.66
N LEU A 42 8.07 -6.65 11.82
CA LEU A 42 6.69 -6.26 12.08
C LEU A 42 5.68 -7.29 11.50
N GLU A 43 6.11 -8.56 11.50
CA GLU A 43 5.35 -9.70 10.98
C GLU A 43 4.02 -9.84 11.74
N GLY A 44 2.92 -10.11 11.02
CA GLY A 44 1.58 -10.19 11.63
C GLY A 44 1.01 -8.83 12.08
N ILE A 45 1.68 -7.72 11.76
CA ILE A 45 1.20 -6.36 12.01
C ILE A 45 0.96 -5.61 10.69
N TYR A 46 1.98 -5.63 9.82
CA TYR A 46 2.00 -4.86 8.58
C TYR A 46 2.52 -5.71 7.43
N GLU A 47 1.90 -5.51 6.27
CA GLU A 47 2.35 -6.08 5.00
C GLU A 47 2.68 -4.96 4.02
N ILE A 48 3.64 -5.22 3.14
CA ILE A 48 4.03 -4.36 2.03
C ILE A 48 3.84 -5.06 0.70
N SER A 49 3.22 -4.37 -0.25
CA SER A 49 3.00 -4.90 -1.58
C SER A 49 4.19 -4.70 -2.52
N ASN A 50 4.21 -5.46 -3.61
CA ASN A 50 5.14 -5.24 -4.73
C ASN A 50 5.01 -3.82 -5.33
N TYR A 51 3.86 -3.16 -5.18
CA TYR A 51 3.62 -1.76 -5.55
C TYR A 51 4.00 -0.76 -4.45
N ARG A 52 4.71 -1.20 -3.41
CA ARG A 52 5.15 -0.37 -2.28
C ARG A 52 3.98 0.23 -1.49
N ARG A 53 2.78 -0.37 -1.57
CA ARG A 53 1.66 -0.03 -0.69
C ARG A 53 1.87 -0.75 0.63
N VAL A 54 1.52 -0.11 1.74
CA VAL A 54 1.61 -0.75 3.07
C VAL A 54 0.22 -0.84 3.65
N LYS A 55 -0.15 -2.00 4.16
CA LYS A 55 -1.41 -2.22 4.83
C LYS A 55 -1.21 -2.74 6.25
N THR A 56 -2.16 -2.43 7.11
CA THR A 56 -2.27 -3.04 8.44
C THR A 56 -3.05 -4.34 8.30
N ILE A 57 -2.54 -5.43 8.87
CA ILE A 57 -3.26 -6.71 8.92
C ILE A 57 -4.38 -6.61 9.97
N GLY A 58 -5.56 -7.15 9.64
CA GLY A 58 -6.67 -7.24 10.58
C GLY A 58 -6.34 -8.21 11.73
N ARG A 59 -6.40 -7.74 12.97
CA ARG A 59 -6.07 -8.55 14.16
C ARG A 59 -6.85 -8.11 15.39
N THR A 60 -6.94 -9.00 16.37
CA THR A 60 -7.43 -8.65 17.72
C THR A 60 -6.23 -8.31 18.59
N ALA A 61 -6.08 -7.03 18.95
CA ALA A 61 -5.01 -6.57 19.85
C ALA A 61 -5.59 -6.30 21.23
N ILE A 62 -4.87 -6.66 22.30
CA ILE A 62 -5.27 -6.33 23.66
C ILE A 62 -4.75 -4.93 23.98
N ARG A 63 -5.64 -4.05 24.43
CA ARG A 63 -5.26 -2.70 24.89
C ARG A 63 -4.56 -2.78 26.24
N ARG A 64 -3.94 -1.67 26.65
CA ARG A 64 -3.28 -1.54 27.96
C ARG A 64 -4.23 -1.77 29.14
N ASP A 65 -5.52 -1.51 28.94
CA ASP A 65 -6.59 -1.71 29.92
C ASP A 65 -7.13 -3.16 29.95
N GLY A 66 -6.53 -4.08 29.18
CA GLY A 66 -6.98 -5.47 29.08
C GLY A 66 -8.16 -5.69 28.12
N THR A 67 -8.71 -4.63 27.53
CA THR A 67 -9.87 -4.74 26.64
C THR A 67 -9.43 -5.17 25.23
N PRO A 68 -10.10 -6.17 24.60
CA PRO A 68 -9.81 -6.55 23.23
C PRO A 68 -10.24 -5.44 22.26
N MET A 69 -9.34 -5.05 21.37
CA MET A 69 -9.58 -4.10 20.28
C MET A 69 -9.41 -4.80 18.93
N ARG A 70 -10.46 -4.80 18.12
CA ARG A 70 -10.40 -5.25 16.73
C ARG A 70 -9.74 -4.19 15.87
N VAL A 71 -8.53 -4.47 15.40
CA VAL A 71 -7.83 -3.67 14.39
C VAL A 71 -8.35 -4.11 13.03
N ARG A 72 -8.93 -3.17 12.28
CA ARG A 72 -9.38 -3.41 10.91
C ARG A 72 -8.20 -3.34 9.95
N GLU A 73 -8.22 -4.19 8.94
CA GLU A 73 -7.32 -4.08 7.81
C GLU A 73 -7.55 -2.76 7.08
N ARG A 74 -6.46 -2.08 6.71
CA ARG A 74 -6.51 -0.86 5.91
C ARG A 74 -5.18 -0.58 5.25
N ILE A 75 -5.23 -0.05 4.04
CA ILE A 75 -4.06 0.56 3.39
C ILE A 75 -3.71 1.84 4.13
N ARG A 76 -2.43 2.00 4.49
CA ARG A 76 -1.92 3.14 5.24
C ARG A 76 -1.49 4.24 4.28
N LYS A 77 -1.80 5.48 4.65
CA LYS A 77 -1.35 6.66 3.91
C LYS A 77 0.13 6.90 4.20
N ALA A 78 0.93 7.00 3.14
CA ALA A 78 2.31 7.43 3.21
C ALA A 78 2.40 8.95 3.38
N SER A 79 3.39 9.40 4.13
CA SER A 79 3.80 10.80 4.18
C SER A 79 5.04 11.00 3.31
N THR A 80 5.30 12.22 2.86
CA THR A 80 6.51 12.53 2.10
C THR A 80 7.43 13.39 2.96
N THR A 81 8.66 12.94 3.18
CA THR A 81 9.68 13.69 3.92
C THR A 81 10.93 13.80 3.07
N LYS A 82 11.39 15.04 2.80
CA LYS A 82 12.56 15.32 1.93
C LYS A 82 12.46 14.66 0.53
N GLY A 83 11.25 14.54 -0.01
CA GLY A 83 11.01 13.89 -1.32
C GLY A 83 10.95 12.36 -1.28
N CYS A 84 11.16 11.73 -0.12
CA CYS A 84 11.07 10.30 0.05
C CYS A 84 9.73 9.90 0.70
N PRO A 85 9.02 8.88 0.18
CA PRO A 85 7.83 8.36 0.83
C PRO A 85 8.22 7.60 2.11
N VAL A 86 7.69 8.06 3.23
CA VAL A 86 7.87 7.49 4.57
C VAL A 86 6.53 7.08 5.17
N ILE A 87 6.56 6.08 6.02
CA ILE A 87 5.39 5.60 6.74
C ILE A 87 5.70 5.48 8.22
N THR A 88 4.75 5.91 9.05
CA THR A 88 4.78 5.71 10.49
C THR A 88 3.99 4.45 10.85
N LEU A 89 4.72 3.47 11.36
CA LEU A 89 4.25 2.17 11.83
C LEU A 89 4.24 2.16 13.36
N MET A 90 3.33 1.40 13.96
CA MET A 90 3.20 1.31 15.41
C MET A 90 3.43 -0.13 15.85
N CYS A 91 4.40 -0.33 16.75
CA CYS A 91 4.70 -1.62 17.36
C CYS A 91 4.90 -1.42 18.85
N ASP A 92 4.24 -2.21 19.69
CA ASP A 92 4.38 -2.20 21.15
C ASP A 92 4.27 -0.80 21.79
N GLY A 93 3.36 0.02 21.26
CA GLY A 93 3.13 1.39 21.73
C GLY A 93 4.18 2.41 21.28
N ARG A 94 5.18 2.01 20.49
CA ARG A 94 6.20 2.89 19.90
C ARG A 94 5.92 3.14 18.43
N ALA A 95 6.19 4.37 17.99
CA ALA A 95 6.07 4.78 16.59
C ALA A 95 7.43 4.66 15.89
N TYR A 96 7.45 3.98 14.76
CA TYR A 96 8.60 3.78 13.90
C TYR A 96 8.34 4.44 12.56
N THR A 97 9.11 5.48 12.23
CA THR A 97 9.05 6.10 10.91
C THR A 97 10.16 5.54 10.05
N ARG A 98 9.79 4.84 8.97
CA ARG A 98 10.74 4.29 8.00
C ARG A 98 10.36 4.68 6.58
N SER A 99 11.36 4.74 5.70
CA SER A 99 11.10 4.91 4.28
C SER A 99 10.45 3.65 3.71
N ILE A 100 9.46 3.84 2.84
CA ILE A 100 8.77 2.72 2.19
C ILE A 100 9.74 1.92 1.34
N ASP A 101 10.68 2.59 0.67
CA ASP A 101 11.72 1.92 -0.12
C ASP A 101 12.61 1.01 0.74
N SER A 102 12.98 1.43 1.95
CA SER A 102 13.77 0.58 2.87
C SER A 102 12.99 -0.64 3.34
N LEU A 103 11.68 -0.49 3.62
CA LEU A 103 10.82 -1.61 4.00
C LEU A 103 10.64 -2.59 2.83
N TYR A 104 10.44 -2.05 1.61
CA TYR A 104 10.30 -2.84 0.40
C TYR A 104 11.57 -3.66 0.16
N ARG A 105 12.75 -3.03 0.20
CA ARG A 105 14.02 -3.73 0.06
C ARG A 105 14.25 -4.79 1.14
N ALA A 106 13.80 -4.56 2.36
CA ALA A 106 13.91 -5.56 3.42
C ALA A 106 12.99 -6.78 3.19
N ALA A 107 11.76 -6.56 2.72
CA ALA A 107 10.77 -7.63 2.49
C ALA A 107 10.91 -8.36 1.14
N TRP A 108 11.42 -7.65 0.12
CA TRP A 108 11.53 -8.12 -1.27
C TRP A 108 12.98 -8.24 -1.75
N GLY A 109 13.94 -7.81 -0.95
CA GLY A 109 15.35 -7.97 -1.26
C GLY A 109 15.64 -9.45 -1.45
N GLN A 110 15.88 -9.83 -2.69
CA GLN A 110 16.72 -10.98 -3.00
C GLN A 110 18.00 -10.79 -2.19
N ALA A 111 18.39 -11.80 -1.41
CA ALA A 111 19.76 -11.90 -0.95
C ALA A 111 20.65 -11.72 -2.19
N CYS A 112 21.47 -10.68 -2.21
CA CYS A 112 22.56 -10.59 -3.17
C CYS A 112 23.52 -11.77 -2.93
#